data_AF-A0A974AB06-F1
#
_entry.id   AF-A0A974AB06-F1
#
_cell.length_a   1.000
_cell.length_b   1.000
_cell.length_c   1.000
_cell.angle_alpha   90.00
_cell.angle_beta   90.00
_cell.angle_gamma   90.00
#
_symmetry.space_group_name_H-M   'P 1'
#
loop_
_entity.id
_entity.type
_entity.pdbx_description
1 polymer ?
#
loop_
_entity_poly.entity_id
_entity_poly.type
_entity_poly.pdbx_seq_one_letter_code
_entity_poly.pdbx_strand_id
1 'polypeptide(L)'
;MGDILSDSIRTARKACPCDQCHRQIKIGERYRRQVHTFDGLCTYRAHEDCDAASQELHKLADLYPDEGYCLAEYADEDKAFLVEKYPAVAARFWPEVAV
;
A
#
# COMPACT_ATOMS: atom_id res chain seq x y z
N MET A 1 -15.65 3.54 -13.90
CA MET A 1 -15.56 3.21 -12.46
C MET A 1 -15.59 1.70 -12.34
N GLY A 2 -14.53 1.09 -11.80
CA GLY A 2 -14.47 -0.35 -11.60
C GLY A 2 -15.00 -0.71 -10.21
N ASP A 3 -15.83 -1.75 -10.12
CA ASP A 3 -16.33 -2.27 -8.84
C ASP A 3 -15.25 -3.10 -8.13
N ILE A 4 -15.24 -3.03 -6.79
CA ILE A 4 -14.51 -3.96 -5.93
C ILE A 4 -15.32 -5.25 -5.81
N LEU A 5 -14.84 -6.32 -6.44
CA LEU A 5 -15.48 -7.63 -6.45
C LEU A 5 -15.20 -8.44 -5.18
N SER A 6 -14.04 -8.21 -4.54
CA SER A 6 -13.63 -8.90 -3.33
C SER A 6 -12.62 -8.06 -2.58
N ASP A 7 -12.80 -7.97 -1.26
CA ASP A 7 -11.89 -7.28 -0.37
C ASP A 7 -11.65 -8.13 0.89
N SER A 8 -10.38 -8.39 1.20
CA SER A 8 -10.03 -9.28 2.32
C SER A 8 -8.61 -9.03 2.82
N ILE A 9 -8.40 -9.26 4.12
CA ILE A 9 -7.07 -9.51 4.67
C ILE A 9 -6.73 -10.98 4.48
N ARG A 10 -5.56 -11.27 3.94
CA ARG A 10 -5.09 -12.64 3.70
C ARG A 10 -3.69 -12.86 4.26
N THR A 11 -3.37 -14.10 4.59
CA THR A 11 -2.00 -14.53 4.85
C THR A 11 -1.35 -15.00 3.55
N ALA A 12 -0.17 -14.50 3.24
CA ALA A 12 0.59 -14.85 2.06
C ALA A 12 1.02 -16.32 2.10
N ARG A 13 0.50 -17.14 1.18
CA ARG A 13 0.93 -18.54 0.97
C ARG A 13 2.11 -18.64 0.00
N LYS A 14 2.34 -17.58 -0.77
CA LYS A 14 3.47 -17.40 -1.71
C LYS A 14 3.91 -15.94 -1.59
N ALA A 15 5.21 -15.68 -1.75
CA ALA A 15 5.70 -14.32 -1.78
C ALA A 15 5.07 -13.56 -2.97
N CYS A 16 4.69 -12.30 -2.77
CA CYS A 16 4.13 -11.45 -3.80
C CYS A 16 4.56 -9.99 -3.59
N PRO A 17 4.64 -9.18 -4.65
CA PRO A 17 4.95 -7.76 -4.48
C PRO A 17 3.80 -7.02 -3.80
N CYS A 18 4.15 -6.05 -2.98
CA CYS A 18 3.24 -5.01 -2.51
C CYS A 18 3.12 -3.93 -3.59
N ASP A 19 1.90 -3.60 -4.00
CA ASP A 19 1.60 -2.60 -5.03
C ASP A 19 1.82 -1.16 -4.55
N GLN A 20 2.13 -0.95 -3.26
CA GLN A 20 2.44 0.37 -2.68
C GLN A 20 3.94 0.63 -2.55
N CYS A 21 4.72 -0.34 -2.07
CA CYS A 21 6.15 -0.16 -1.81
C CYS A 21 7.06 -1.04 -2.68
N HIS A 22 6.48 -1.88 -3.53
CA HIS A 22 7.16 -2.80 -4.46
C HIS A 22 8.07 -3.85 -3.78
N ARG A 23 8.18 -3.83 -2.45
CA ARG A 23 8.86 -4.87 -1.67
C ARG A 23 7.99 -6.12 -1.57
N GLN A 24 8.64 -7.26 -1.34
CA GLN A 24 7.93 -8.52 -1.18
C GLN A 24 7.16 -8.56 0.14
N ILE A 25 5.89 -8.95 0.04
CA ILE A 25 5.10 -9.56 1.10
C ILE A 25 5.56 -11.01 1.22
N LYS A 26 6.17 -11.36 2.36
CA LYS A 26 6.77 -12.68 2.59
C LYS A 26 5.71 -13.71 2.94
N ILE A 27 6.03 -14.99 2.74
CA ILE A 27 5.17 -16.11 3.16
C ILE A 27 4.92 -16.00 4.66
N GLY A 28 3.66 -16.12 5.07
CA GLY A 28 3.22 -15.98 6.47
C GLY A 28 2.84 -14.55 6.88
N GLU A 29 3.21 -13.52 6.10
CA GLU A 29 2.78 -12.14 6.37
C GLU A 29 1.31 -11.95 6.00
N ARG A 30 0.63 -11.07 6.74
CA ARG A 30 -0.71 -10.62 6.41
C ARG A 30 -0.65 -9.42 5.45
N TYR A 31 -1.60 -9.37 4.53
CA TYR A 31 -1.68 -8.31 3.52
C TYR A 31 -3.13 -8.07 3.10
N ARG A 32 -3.42 -6.85 2.66
CA ARG A 32 -4.69 -6.47 2.02
C ARG A 32 -4.72 -7.04 0.61
N ARG A 33 -5.82 -7.68 0.22
CA ARG A 33 -6.07 -8.11 -1.14
C ARG A 33 -7.43 -7.62 -1.61
N GLN A 34 -7.42 -6.81 -2.66
CA GLN A 34 -8.62 -6.40 -3.38
C GLN A 34 -8.63 -6.96 -4.80
N VAL A 35 -9.81 -7.32 -5.28
CA VAL A 35 -10.05 -7.65 -6.70
C VAL A 35 -11.04 -6.64 -7.20
N HIS A 36 -10.69 -5.98 -8.30
CA HIS A 36 -11.48 -4.90 -8.89
C HIS A 36 -11.55 -5.05 -10.41
N THR A 37 -12.55 -4.41 -11.01
CA THR A 37 -12.80 -4.38 -12.47
C THR A 37 -12.25 -3.12 -13.15
N PHE A 38 -11.41 -2.36 -12.44
CA PHE A 38 -10.79 -1.15 -12.98
C PHE A 38 -9.78 -1.51 -14.07
N ASP A 39 -10.02 -1.04 -15.30
CA ASP A 39 -9.22 -1.41 -16.48
C ASP A 39 -9.12 -2.94 -16.72
N GLY A 40 -10.25 -3.63 -16.51
CA GLY A 40 -10.32 -5.09 -16.57
C GLY A 40 -10.17 -5.72 -15.19
N LEU A 41 -9.99 -7.05 -15.14
CA LEU A 41 -9.89 -7.77 -13.87
C LEU A 41 -8.47 -7.68 -13.32
N CYS A 42 -8.26 -6.84 -12.31
CA CYS A 42 -6.97 -6.68 -11.63
C CYS A 42 -7.05 -7.10 -10.16
N THR A 43 -5.88 -7.30 -9.54
CA THR A 43 -5.77 -7.66 -8.12
C THR A 43 -4.75 -6.75 -7.47
N TYR A 44 -5.22 -5.90 -6.57
CA TYR A 44 -4.40 -5.10 -5.68
C TYR A 44 -3.96 -5.91 -4.45
N ARG A 45 -2.69 -5.78 -4.07
CA ARG A 45 -2.06 -6.41 -2.93
C ARG A 45 -1.17 -5.40 -2.23
N ALA A 46 -1.40 -5.15 -0.95
CA ALA A 46 -0.52 -4.28 -0.17
C ALA A 46 -0.28 -4.81 1.22
N HIS A 47 0.91 -4.57 1.78
CA HIS A 47 1.10 -4.71 3.23
C HIS A 47 0.04 -3.88 3.95
N GLU A 48 -0.47 -4.37 5.08
CA GLU A 48 -1.58 -3.70 5.81
C GLU A 48 -1.20 -2.26 6.22
N ASP A 49 0.05 -2.03 6.60
CA ASP A 49 0.57 -0.72 6.97
C ASP A 49 0.82 0.19 5.75
N CYS A 50 1.25 -0.37 4.61
CA CYS A 50 1.35 0.40 3.37
C CYS A 50 -0.03 0.84 2.84
N ASP A 51 -1.05 -0.02 2.94
CA ASP A 51 -2.43 0.32 2.58
C ASP A 51 -2.98 1.43 3.49
N ALA A 52 -2.78 1.32 4.80
CA ALA A 52 -3.20 2.34 5.75
C ALA A 52 -2.52 3.70 5.50
N ALA A 53 -1.20 3.71 5.30
CA ALA A 53 -0.46 4.94 5.01
C ALA A 53 -0.94 5.61 3.71
N SER A 54 -1.14 4.83 2.65
CA SER A 54 -1.67 5.32 1.37
C SER A 54 -3.07 5.93 1.54
N GLN A 55 -3.98 5.28 2.28
CA GLN A 55 -5.32 5.81 2.52
C GLN A 55 -5.34 7.07 3.38
N GLU A 56 -4.38 7.24 4.30
CA GLU A 56 -4.27 8.47 5.08
C GLU A 56 -3.70 9.62 4.22
N LEU A 57 -2.67 9.35 3.42
CA LEU A 57 -2.11 10.33 2.49
C LEU A 57 -3.09 10.73 1.38
N HIS A 58 -3.87 9.78 0.87
CA HIS A 58 -4.98 10.05 -0.05
C HIS A 58 -5.95 11.11 0.51
N LYS A 59 -6.34 10.96 1.79
CA LYS A 59 -7.22 11.91 2.48
C LYS A 59 -6.55 13.25 2.74
N LEU A 60 -5.25 13.26 3.07
CA LEU A 60 -4.49 14.49 3.33
C LEU A 60 -4.24 15.29 2.04
N ALA A 61 -4.07 14.60 0.92
CA ALA A 61 -3.95 15.18 -0.42
C ALA A 61 -5.29 15.62 -1.03
N ASP A 62 -6.41 15.41 -0.32
CA ASP A 62 -7.78 15.77 -0.73
C ASP A 62 -8.14 15.21 -2.12
N LEU A 63 -7.69 13.98 -2.40
CA LEU A 63 -7.94 13.31 -3.67
C LEU A 63 -9.38 12.79 -3.76
N TYR A 64 -9.88 12.68 -5.00
CA TYR A 64 -11.19 12.10 -5.25
C TYR A 64 -11.21 10.59 -4.91
N PRO A 65 -12.38 10.03 -4.57
CA PRO A 65 -12.49 8.61 -4.19
C PRO A 65 -12.07 7.61 -5.27
N ASP A 66 -12.07 8.01 -6.54
CA ASP A 66 -11.64 7.21 -7.69
C ASP A 66 -10.15 7.41 -8.04
N GLU A 67 -9.45 8.29 -7.34
CA GLU A 67 -8.01 8.45 -7.42
C GLU A 67 -7.31 7.55 -6.39
N GLY A 68 -6.16 6.98 -6.78
CA GLY A 68 -5.30 6.21 -5.88
C GLY A 68 -4.12 7.05 -5.41
N TYR A 69 -3.62 6.78 -4.21
CA TYR A 69 -2.35 7.34 -3.73
C TYR A 69 -1.26 6.26 -3.73
N CYS A 70 -0.32 6.33 -4.67
CA CYS A 70 0.75 5.33 -4.80
C CYS A 70 1.97 5.76 -3.98
N LEU A 71 2.28 5.06 -2.90
CA LEU A 71 3.43 5.40 -2.05
C LEU A 71 4.75 5.37 -2.82
N ALA A 72 4.94 4.44 -3.75
CA ALA A 72 6.17 4.36 -4.53
C ALA A 72 6.41 5.56 -5.46
N GLU A 73 5.36 6.33 -5.76
CA GLU A 73 5.46 7.53 -6.58
C GLU A 73 5.76 8.77 -5.75
N TYR A 74 5.20 8.85 -4.53
CA TYR A 74 5.21 10.07 -3.72
C TYR A 74 5.99 9.98 -2.40
N ALA A 75 6.54 8.82 -2.04
CA ALA A 75 7.15 8.59 -0.73
C ALA A 75 8.18 9.68 -0.36
N ASP A 76 9.03 10.13 -1.28
CA ASP A 76 10.06 11.14 -0.97
C ASP A 76 9.45 12.49 -0.51
N GLU A 77 8.28 12.86 -1.01
CA GLU A 77 7.55 14.07 -0.59
C GLU A 77 6.95 13.89 0.81
N ASP A 78 6.46 12.69 1.11
CA ASP A 78 5.83 12.34 2.39
C ASP A 78 6.80 11.73 3.40
N LYS A 79 8.12 11.81 3.17
CA LYS A 79 9.12 11.13 4.00
C LYS A 79 8.97 11.43 5.48
N ALA A 80 8.77 12.70 5.85
CA ALA A 80 8.59 13.10 7.24
C ALA A 80 7.35 12.46 7.88
N PHE A 81 6.23 12.47 7.15
CA PHE A 81 4.98 11.84 7.60
C PHE A 81 5.14 10.33 7.79
N LEU A 82 5.75 9.65 6.81
CA LEU A 82 5.96 8.20 6.86
C LEU A 82 6.91 7.81 7.99
N VAL A 83 7.99 8.57 8.23
CA VAL A 83 8.91 8.31 9.34
C VAL A 83 8.22 8.46 10.69
N GLU A 84 7.38 9.49 10.86
CA GLU A 84 6.69 9.76 12.13
C GLU A 84 5.58 8.74 12.43
N LYS A 85 4.67 8.49 11.47
CA LYS A 85 3.45 7.69 11.69
C LYS A 85 3.56 6.24 11.27
N TYR A 86 4.36 5.94 10.25
CA TYR A 86 4.47 4.61 9.66
C TYR A 86 5.93 4.18 9.52
N PRO A 87 6.71 4.10 10.62
CA PRO A 87 8.15 3.86 10.56
C PRO A 87 8.51 2.53 9.86
N ALA A 88 7.67 1.51 9.99
CA ALA A 88 7.83 0.25 9.25
C ALA A 88 7.69 0.43 7.73
N VAL A 89 6.80 1.32 7.27
CA VAL A 89 6.66 1.69 5.85
C VAL A 89 7.87 2.51 5.41
N ALA A 90 8.26 3.51 6.19
CA ALA A 90 9.46 4.32 5.90
C ALA A 90 10.72 3.46 5.74
N ALA A 91 10.92 2.47 6.62
CA ALA A 91 12.05 1.54 6.55
C ALA A 91 12.12 0.71 5.25
N ARG A 92 11.00 0.54 4.53
CA ARG A 92 10.98 -0.17 3.23
C ARG A 92 11.52 0.68 2.08
N PHE A 93 11.41 2.01 2.20
CA PHE A 93 11.89 3.00 1.24
C PHE A 93 13.30 3.47 1.60
N TRP A 94 13.52 3.85 2.86
CA TRP A 94 14.77 4.39 3.38
C TRP A 94 15.21 3.58 4.61
N PRO A 95 16.00 2.51 4.43
CA PRO A 95 16.41 1.66 5.54
C PRO A 95 17.25 2.41 6.59
N GLU A 96 17.86 3.55 6.25
CA GLU A 96 18.65 4.37 7.19
C GLU A 96 17.83 5.10 8.27
N VAL A 97 16.51 5.24 8.11
CA VAL A 97 15.62 5.89 9.12
C VAL A 97 14.96 4.88 10.05
N ALA A 98 15.24 3.59 9.90
CA ALA A 98 14.84 2.56 10.86
C ALA A 98 15.76 2.60 12.09
N VAL A 99 15.50 3.52 13.02
CA VAL A 99 16.18 3.63 14.32
C VAL A 99 15.19 3.38 15.44
#